data_AF-A0A2M6T119-F1
#
_entry.id   AF-A0A2M6T119-F1
#
_cell.length_a   1.000
_cell.length_b   1.000
_cell.length_c   1.000
_cell.angle_alpha   90.00
_cell.angle_beta   90.00
_cell.angle_gamma   90.00
#
_symmetry.space_group_name_H-M   'P 1'
#
loop_
_entity.id
_entity.type
_entity.pdbx_description
1 polymer ?
#
loop_
_entity_poly.entity_id
_entity_poly.type
_entity_poly.pdbx_seq_one_letter_code
_entity_poly.pdbx_strand_id
1 'polypeptide(L)'
;FYRNEMSFWSRFPDEKNLKLKETLFIEATDFNSFGREQNIGHIDFLKLDVEGAELDVLKGASDYLKNDGALGVLVEVRFQRSSNQPIFSEVDSFMESMGFNLFDVSIYRHSRKTLPGAFLEKDEKGKSVPGSSRKGQVIWANALYLRDGVAELQNGVNQSAWNACRVLKLACLFEIFDLSDCAIELLQQTRDYFKDISIDYLIDLLTPPLKGRNIPYSEYLKKREAGENDEGHFLISKLSQDFRSIISWYLPASIKHFIVNIREKLK
;
A
#
# COMPACT_ATOMS: atom_id res chain seq x y z
N PHE A 1 -16.44 -8.03 14.54
CA PHE A 1 -16.86 -7.32 13.31
C PHE A 1 -17.98 -6.36 13.61
N TYR A 2 -17.94 -5.18 13.03
CA TYR A 2 -18.94 -4.15 13.26
C TYR A 2 -20.14 -4.35 12.34
N ARG A 3 -21.33 -4.03 12.83
CA ARG A 3 -22.56 -4.19 12.07
C ARG A 3 -22.73 -3.06 11.05
N ASN A 4 -23.06 -3.43 9.81
CA ASN A 4 -23.45 -2.46 8.78
C ASN A 4 -24.71 -1.68 9.20
N GLU A 5 -24.64 -0.35 9.17
CA GLU A 5 -25.79 0.50 9.47
C GLU A 5 -26.62 0.74 8.19
N MET A 6 -27.75 0.04 8.10
CA MET A 6 -28.59 0.04 6.89
C MET A 6 -29.22 1.41 6.59
N SER A 7 -29.36 2.28 7.59
CA SER A 7 -29.79 3.69 7.39
C SER A 7 -28.87 4.41 6.40
N PHE A 8 -27.56 4.17 6.49
CA PHE A 8 -26.56 4.71 5.57
C PHE A 8 -26.53 3.93 4.25
N TRP A 9 -26.42 2.60 4.32
CA TRP A 9 -26.19 1.75 3.15
C TRP A 9 -27.39 1.65 2.20
N SER A 10 -28.61 1.86 2.70
CA SER A 10 -29.82 1.87 1.87
C SER A 10 -29.85 2.99 0.82
N ARG A 11 -28.92 3.95 0.88
CA ARG A 11 -28.78 5.02 -0.11
C ARG A 11 -28.04 4.58 -1.37
N PHE A 12 -27.44 3.39 -1.37
CA PHE A 12 -26.60 2.88 -2.44
C PHE A 12 -27.23 1.63 -3.11
N PRO A 13 -26.87 1.33 -4.37
CA PRO A 13 -27.42 0.17 -5.09
C PRO A 13 -27.08 -1.20 -4.49
N ASP A 14 -26.01 -1.28 -3.69
CA ASP A 14 -25.45 -2.54 -3.17
C ASP A 14 -26.02 -2.98 -1.80
N GLU A 15 -27.15 -2.41 -1.36
CA GLU A 15 -27.75 -2.69 -0.04
C GLU A 15 -28.10 -4.17 0.20
N LYS A 16 -28.21 -4.99 -0.85
CA LYS A 16 -28.59 -6.41 -0.76
C LYS A 16 -27.47 -7.29 -0.24
N ASN A 17 -26.21 -6.96 -0.55
CA ASN A 17 -25.05 -7.77 -0.15
C ASN A 17 -24.64 -7.53 1.31
N LEU A 18 -25.15 -6.47 1.94
CA LEU A 18 -24.78 -6.04 3.29
C LEU A 18 -25.75 -6.52 4.38
N LYS A 19 -26.76 -7.33 4.02
CA LYS A 19 -27.75 -7.84 4.97
C LYS A 19 -27.15 -8.93 5.85
N LEU A 20 -27.27 -8.75 7.17
CA LEU A 20 -26.89 -9.75 8.18
C LEU A 20 -27.66 -11.05 7.93
N LYS A 21 -26.92 -12.15 7.73
CA LYS A 21 -27.49 -13.50 7.61
C LYS A 21 -27.46 -14.25 8.94
N GLU A 22 -26.34 -14.16 9.65
CA GLU A 22 -26.08 -14.91 10.88
C GLU A 22 -25.04 -14.16 11.73
N THR A 23 -25.05 -14.41 13.04
CA THR A 23 -24.03 -13.95 13.98
C THR A 23 -23.35 -15.16 14.62
N LEU A 24 -22.03 -15.24 14.49
CA LEU A 24 -21.19 -16.25 15.12
C LEU A 24 -20.28 -15.60 16.14
N PHE A 25 -20.06 -16.28 17.27
CA PHE A 25 -19.05 -15.91 18.24
C PHE A 25 -17.79 -16.72 17.98
N ILE A 26 -16.67 -16.01 17.78
CA ILE A 26 -15.37 -16.61 17.49
C ILE A 26 -14.40 -16.02 18.52
N GLU A 27 -13.57 -16.89 19.10
CA GLU A 27 -12.47 -16.44 19.94
C GLU A 27 -11.44 -15.70 19.09
N ALA A 28 -10.99 -14.54 19.58
CA ALA A 28 -10.02 -13.70 18.89
C ALA A 28 -8.88 -13.34 19.86
N THR A 29 -7.69 -13.18 19.31
CA THR A 29 -6.49 -12.74 20.04
C THR A 29 -5.89 -11.51 19.35
N ASP A 30 -5.06 -10.76 20.07
CA ASP A 30 -4.29 -9.66 19.50
C ASP A 30 -3.08 -10.17 18.70
N PHE A 31 -2.61 -9.36 17.76
CA PHE A 31 -1.51 -9.74 16.88
C PHE A 31 -0.20 -9.95 17.64
N ASN A 32 0.06 -9.20 18.72
CA ASN A 32 1.26 -9.37 19.53
C ASN A 32 1.27 -10.76 20.20
N SER A 33 0.14 -11.19 20.75
CA SER A 33 -0.02 -12.52 21.35
C SER A 33 0.12 -13.63 20.31
N PHE A 34 -0.59 -13.51 19.18
CA PHE A 34 -0.45 -14.44 18.05
C PHE A 34 1.00 -14.53 17.56
N GLY A 35 1.65 -13.39 17.36
CA GLY A 35 3.03 -13.33 16.89
C GLY A 35 4.02 -14.01 17.82
N ARG A 36 3.87 -13.83 19.14
CA ARG A 36 4.66 -14.55 20.15
C ARG A 36 4.42 -16.06 20.11
N GLU A 37 3.15 -16.48 20.08
CA GLU A 37 2.78 -17.91 20.05
C GLU A 37 3.30 -18.63 18.79
N GLN A 38 3.29 -17.93 17.65
CA GLN A 38 3.78 -18.45 16.38
C GLN A 38 5.28 -18.22 16.16
N ASN A 39 6.01 -17.68 17.16
CA ASN A 39 7.43 -17.32 17.07
C ASN A 39 7.76 -16.42 15.85
N ILE A 40 6.85 -15.50 15.52
CA ILE A 40 7.07 -14.49 14.48
C ILE A 40 7.94 -13.38 15.09
N GLY A 41 9.23 -13.38 14.80
CA GLY A 41 10.15 -12.39 15.37
C GLY A 41 10.07 -11.00 14.71
N HIS A 42 9.71 -10.93 13.43
CA HIS A 42 9.72 -9.69 12.65
C HIS A 42 8.75 -9.80 11.47
N ILE A 43 8.13 -8.68 11.10
CA ILE A 43 7.37 -8.53 9.85
C ILE A 43 7.90 -7.31 9.09
N ASP A 44 7.97 -7.42 7.75
CA ASP A 44 8.39 -6.30 6.91
C ASP A 44 7.20 -5.43 6.47
N PHE A 45 6.02 -6.04 6.31
CA PHE A 45 4.84 -5.40 5.78
C PHE A 45 3.56 -6.03 6.34
N LEU A 46 2.53 -5.23 6.61
CA LEU A 46 1.23 -5.70 7.10
C LEU A 46 0.10 -5.25 6.16
N LYS A 47 -0.71 -6.19 5.67
CA LYS A 47 -1.96 -5.88 4.95
C LYS A 47 -3.15 -6.20 5.83
N LEU A 48 -4.07 -5.25 5.99
CA LEU A 48 -5.28 -5.39 6.80
C LEU A 48 -6.54 -5.19 5.98
N ASP A 49 -7.47 -6.12 6.17
CA ASP A 49 -8.77 -6.20 5.52
C ASP A 49 -9.63 -7.11 6.40
N VAL A 50 -10.16 -6.50 7.47
CA VAL A 50 -10.86 -7.20 8.56
C VAL A 50 -12.23 -6.57 8.81
N GLU A 51 -12.79 -5.95 7.78
CA GLU A 51 -14.15 -5.42 7.72
C GLU A 51 -14.50 -4.52 8.91
N GLY A 52 -13.63 -3.55 9.20
CA GLY A 52 -13.84 -2.48 10.17
C GLY A 52 -13.09 -2.61 11.50
N ALA A 53 -12.43 -3.75 11.74
CA ALA A 53 -11.61 -3.97 12.95
C ALA A 53 -10.14 -3.56 12.76
N GLU A 54 -9.81 -2.79 11.72
CA GLU A 54 -8.43 -2.50 11.33
C GLU A 54 -7.67 -1.80 12.45
N LEU A 55 -8.25 -0.79 13.10
CA LEU A 55 -7.60 -0.08 14.20
C LEU A 55 -7.36 -0.99 15.42
N ASP A 56 -8.26 -1.93 15.69
CA ASP A 56 -8.13 -2.86 16.80
C ASP A 56 -6.96 -3.82 16.55
N VAL A 57 -6.84 -4.33 15.32
CA VAL A 57 -5.69 -5.15 14.90
C VAL A 57 -4.39 -4.35 14.95
N LEU A 58 -4.39 -3.10 14.47
CA LEU A 58 -3.21 -2.23 14.51
C LEU A 58 -2.73 -1.97 15.94
N LYS A 59 -3.64 -1.66 16.88
CA LYS A 59 -3.30 -1.52 18.30
C LYS A 59 -2.73 -2.82 18.87
N GLY A 60 -3.36 -3.95 18.52
CA GLY A 60 -2.91 -5.29 18.87
C GLY A 60 -1.60 -5.71 18.23
N ALA A 61 -1.11 -5.01 17.20
CA ALA A 61 0.16 -5.26 16.50
C ALA A 61 1.25 -4.24 16.86
N SER A 62 1.01 -3.38 17.86
CA SER A 62 1.89 -2.25 18.18
C SER A 62 3.35 -2.63 18.45
N ASP A 63 3.65 -3.84 18.95
CA ASP A 63 5.04 -4.26 19.15
C ASP A 63 5.77 -4.51 17.82
N TYR A 64 5.04 -4.96 16.80
CA TYR A 64 5.53 -5.17 15.44
C TYR A 64 5.54 -3.90 14.58
N LEU A 65 4.84 -2.85 15.02
CA LEU A 65 4.78 -1.56 14.31
C LEU A 65 5.76 -0.54 14.86
N LYS A 66 6.43 -0.83 15.97
CA LYS A 66 7.52 0.00 16.51
C LYS A 66 8.65 0.16 15.50
N ASN A 67 9.56 1.05 15.87
CA ASN A 67 10.61 1.63 15.05
C ASN A 67 11.54 0.63 14.29
N ASP A 68 11.80 -0.54 14.85
CA ASP A 68 12.57 -1.62 14.23
C ASP A 68 11.70 -2.71 13.58
N GLY A 69 10.37 -2.55 13.63
CA GLY A 69 9.37 -3.46 13.08
C GLY A 69 9.04 -3.19 11.62
N ALA A 70 7.75 -3.25 11.28
CA ALA A 70 7.25 -3.14 9.91
C ALA A 70 7.72 -1.87 9.19
N LEU A 71 8.03 -2.02 7.90
CA LEU A 71 8.37 -0.94 6.99
C LEU A 71 7.15 -0.35 6.29
N GLY A 72 6.05 -1.09 6.24
CA GLY A 72 4.83 -0.64 5.61
C GLY A 72 3.56 -1.32 6.11
N VAL A 73 2.45 -0.61 5.96
CA VAL A 73 1.11 -1.07 6.27
C VAL A 73 0.16 -0.65 5.15
N LEU A 74 -0.59 -1.60 4.59
CA LEU A 74 -1.73 -1.33 3.72
C LEU A 74 -3.01 -1.64 4.48
N VAL A 75 -3.85 -0.65 4.68
CA VAL A 75 -5.05 -0.78 5.53
C VAL A 75 -6.29 -0.26 4.82
N GLU A 76 -7.37 -1.05 4.84
CA GLU A 76 -8.69 -0.55 4.44
C GLU A 76 -9.19 0.48 5.45
N VAL A 77 -9.60 1.65 4.96
CA VAL A 77 -10.11 2.75 5.78
C VAL A 77 -11.46 3.23 5.26
N ARG A 78 -12.35 3.63 6.16
CA ARG A 78 -13.65 4.21 5.82
C ARG A 78 -13.68 5.69 6.15
N PHE A 79 -14.37 6.47 5.33
CA PHE A 79 -14.47 7.93 5.54
C PHE A 79 -15.76 8.36 6.22
N GLN A 80 -16.74 7.47 6.29
CA GLN A 80 -18.06 7.76 6.84
C GLN A 80 -18.26 6.96 8.11
N ARG A 81 -18.64 7.64 9.19
CA ARG A 81 -19.03 7.00 10.44
C ARG A 81 -20.45 6.46 10.30
N SER A 82 -20.58 5.36 9.57
CA SER A 82 -21.83 4.63 9.34
C SER A 82 -21.96 3.41 10.24
N SER A 83 -21.24 3.39 11.37
CA SER A 83 -21.29 2.43 12.45
C SER A 83 -20.34 2.92 13.55
N ASN A 84 -20.09 2.12 14.58
CA ASN A 84 -19.03 2.39 15.56
C ASN A 84 -17.62 2.03 15.05
N GLN A 85 -17.45 1.73 13.76
CA GLN A 85 -16.13 1.52 13.15
C GLN A 85 -15.29 2.80 13.20
N PRO A 86 -13.97 2.69 13.44
CA PRO A 86 -13.02 3.77 13.25
C PRO A 86 -13.06 4.31 11.81
N ILE A 87 -12.99 5.63 11.67
CA ILE A 87 -12.81 6.27 10.36
C ILE A 87 -11.34 6.53 10.06
N PHE A 88 -11.04 6.90 8.81
CA PHE A 88 -9.69 7.21 8.32
C PHE A 88 -8.89 8.07 9.29
N SER A 89 -9.45 9.18 9.80
CA SER A 89 -8.70 10.07 10.69
C SER A 89 -8.25 9.39 11.99
N GLU A 90 -9.01 8.42 12.50
CA GLU A 90 -8.64 7.69 13.73
C GLU A 90 -7.54 6.65 13.45
N VAL A 91 -7.57 6.03 12.26
CA VAL A 91 -6.51 5.13 11.79
C VAL A 91 -5.23 5.92 11.49
N ASP A 92 -5.34 7.02 10.77
CA ASP A 92 -4.26 7.93 10.38
C ASP A 92 -3.52 8.48 11.61
N SER A 93 -4.25 9.02 12.59
CA SER A 93 -3.65 9.45 13.86
C SER A 93 -2.92 8.33 14.60
N PHE A 94 -3.42 7.10 14.54
CA PHE A 94 -2.70 5.96 15.13
C PHE A 94 -1.42 5.64 14.35
N MET A 95 -1.49 5.59 13.01
CA MET A 95 -0.34 5.29 12.16
C MET A 95 0.77 6.33 12.31
N GLU A 96 0.43 7.62 12.33
CA GLU A 96 1.35 8.71 12.61
C GLU A 96 2.00 8.56 13.99
N SER A 97 1.22 8.19 15.03
CA SER A 97 1.76 7.96 16.37
C SER A 97 2.76 6.80 16.44
N MET A 98 2.71 5.86 15.49
CA MET A 98 3.67 4.77 15.34
C MET A 98 4.86 5.15 14.45
N GLY A 99 4.90 6.35 13.88
CA GLY A 99 5.98 6.86 13.02
C GLY A 99 5.88 6.46 11.55
N PHE A 100 4.68 6.10 11.08
CA PHE A 100 4.44 5.90 9.65
C PHE A 100 3.89 7.17 9.01
N ASN A 101 4.19 7.34 7.72
CA ASN A 101 3.64 8.42 6.90
C ASN A 101 2.69 7.84 5.84
N LEU A 102 1.68 8.61 5.45
CA LEU A 102 0.77 8.26 4.37
C LEU A 102 1.44 8.53 3.01
N PHE A 103 1.64 7.49 2.19
CA PHE A 103 2.29 7.59 0.88
C PHE A 103 1.31 7.48 -0.30
N ASP A 104 0.24 6.69 -0.17
CA ASP A 104 -0.79 6.59 -1.23
C ASP A 104 -2.18 6.30 -0.64
N VAL A 105 -3.22 6.72 -1.34
CA VAL A 105 -4.62 6.44 -1.02
C VAL A 105 -5.38 6.00 -2.26
N SER A 106 -5.77 4.74 -2.27
CA SER A 106 -6.62 4.14 -3.30
C SER A 106 -8.09 4.33 -2.94
N ILE A 107 -8.70 5.43 -3.39
CA ILE A 107 -10.09 5.78 -3.04
C ILE A 107 -11.16 5.04 -3.87
N TYR A 108 -12.20 4.57 -3.18
CA TYR A 108 -13.36 3.92 -3.78
C TYR A 108 -14.63 4.74 -3.53
N ARG A 109 -15.41 4.92 -4.60
CA ARG A 109 -16.58 5.79 -4.62
C ARG A 109 -17.86 5.01 -4.86
N HIS A 110 -18.92 5.36 -4.17
CA HIS A 110 -20.24 4.78 -4.42
C HIS A 110 -21.22 5.88 -4.86
N SER A 111 -21.84 5.68 -6.02
CA SER A 111 -22.94 6.50 -6.51
C SER A 111 -24.24 6.17 -5.77
N ARG A 112 -25.12 7.16 -5.61
CA ARG A 112 -26.42 6.96 -4.94
C ARG A 112 -27.34 6.13 -5.83
N LYS A 113 -28.23 5.34 -5.22
CA LYS A 113 -29.24 4.57 -5.95
C LYS A 113 -30.25 5.43 -6.70
N THR A 114 -30.39 6.70 -6.33
CA THR A 114 -31.23 7.69 -7.04
C THR A 114 -30.68 8.03 -8.43
N LEU A 115 -29.37 7.87 -8.65
CA LEU A 115 -28.73 8.00 -9.95
C LEU A 115 -27.46 7.14 -9.99
N PRO A 116 -27.60 5.82 -10.22
CA PRO A 116 -26.47 4.90 -10.20
C PRO A 116 -25.50 5.20 -11.36
N GLY A 117 -24.21 5.22 -11.05
CA GLY A 117 -23.13 5.29 -12.02
C GLY A 117 -22.70 3.91 -12.52
N ALA A 118 -21.77 3.89 -13.46
CA ALA A 118 -21.13 2.65 -13.89
C ALA A 118 -20.29 2.07 -12.75
N PHE A 119 -20.58 0.82 -12.38
CA PHE A 119 -19.81 0.06 -11.40
C PHE A 119 -18.47 -0.39 -11.98
N LEU A 120 -17.47 -0.53 -11.12
CA LEU A 120 -16.12 -0.97 -11.49
C LEU A 120 -16.06 -2.49 -11.61
N GLU A 121 -16.73 -3.18 -10.69
CA GLU A 121 -16.72 -4.63 -10.59
C GLU A 121 -17.61 -5.28 -11.65
N LYS A 122 -17.12 -6.38 -12.22
CA LYS A 122 -17.83 -7.23 -13.17
C LYS A 122 -17.84 -8.66 -12.67
N ASP A 123 -18.94 -9.36 -12.92
CA ASP A 123 -19.01 -10.79 -12.69
C ASP A 123 -18.23 -11.57 -13.77
N GLU A 124 -18.16 -12.89 -13.61
CA GLU A 124 -17.52 -13.83 -14.56
C GLU A 124 -18.06 -13.73 -16.00
N LYS A 125 -19.26 -13.15 -16.19
CA LYS A 125 -19.91 -12.96 -17.49
C LYS A 125 -19.73 -11.53 -18.03
N GLY A 126 -18.94 -10.71 -17.35
CA GLY A 126 -18.67 -9.33 -17.71
C GLY A 126 -19.79 -8.35 -17.38
N LYS A 127 -20.81 -8.77 -16.61
CA LYS A 127 -21.92 -7.93 -16.21
C LYS A 127 -21.55 -7.11 -14.98
N SER A 128 -21.88 -5.83 -14.97
CA SER A 128 -21.63 -4.95 -13.83
C SER A 128 -22.34 -5.44 -12.56
N VAL A 129 -21.58 -5.51 -11.47
CA VAL A 129 -22.06 -5.87 -10.13
C VAL A 129 -22.18 -4.59 -9.29
N PRO A 130 -23.27 -4.38 -8.52
CA PRO A 130 -23.36 -3.26 -7.60
C PRO A 130 -22.16 -3.22 -6.65
N GLY A 131 -21.59 -2.05 -6.44
CA GLY A 131 -20.38 -1.88 -5.65
C GLY A 131 -19.74 -0.52 -5.88
N SER A 132 -18.41 -0.50 -5.98
CA SER A 132 -17.67 0.72 -6.29
C SER A 132 -17.99 1.21 -7.69
N SER A 133 -17.93 2.51 -7.88
CA SER A 133 -18.34 3.18 -9.11
C SER A 133 -17.37 4.29 -9.46
N ARG A 134 -17.31 4.64 -10.76
CA ARG A 134 -16.35 5.65 -11.26
C ARG A 134 -16.55 7.04 -10.64
N LYS A 135 -17.77 7.35 -10.21
CA LYS A 135 -18.16 8.64 -9.62
C LYS A 135 -19.05 8.40 -8.40
N GLY A 136 -19.11 9.35 -7.49
CA GLY A 136 -19.94 9.26 -6.29
C GLY A 136 -19.23 9.76 -5.05
N GLN A 137 -19.82 9.51 -3.89
CA GLN A 137 -19.21 9.83 -2.60
C GLN A 137 -18.04 8.85 -2.35
N VAL A 138 -16.91 9.34 -1.85
CA VAL A 138 -15.83 8.48 -1.34
C VAL A 138 -16.32 7.78 -0.08
N ILE A 139 -16.28 6.45 -0.09
CA ILE A 139 -16.79 5.62 1.02
C ILE A 139 -15.66 5.00 1.80
N TRP A 140 -14.70 4.41 1.08
CA TRP A 140 -13.58 3.70 1.64
C TRP A 140 -12.35 3.86 0.75
N ALA A 141 -11.19 3.51 1.27
CA ALA A 141 -9.93 3.47 0.54
C ALA A 141 -9.03 2.36 1.06
N ASN A 142 -8.05 1.95 0.25
CA ASN A 142 -6.83 1.36 0.77
C ASN A 142 -5.82 2.48 1.00
N ALA A 143 -5.39 2.68 2.25
CA ALA A 143 -4.36 3.64 2.62
C ALA A 143 -3.02 2.91 2.79
N LEU A 144 -2.01 3.36 2.05
CA LEU A 144 -0.65 2.86 2.13
C LEU A 144 0.17 3.77 3.04
N TYR A 145 0.62 3.20 4.15
CA TYR A 145 1.53 3.82 5.08
C TYR A 145 2.91 3.17 4.95
N LEU A 146 3.96 3.97 4.85
CA LEU A 146 5.36 3.49 4.81
C LEU A 146 6.20 4.29 5.80
N ARG A 147 7.34 3.72 6.18
CA ARG A 147 8.40 4.44 6.91
C ARG A 147 9.08 5.43 5.97
N ASP A 148 9.31 6.64 6.45
CA ASP A 148 10.16 7.62 5.76
C ASP A 148 11.61 7.43 6.20
N GLY A 149 12.30 6.48 5.57
CA GLY A 149 13.66 6.13 5.95
C GLY A 149 14.66 7.28 5.80
N VAL A 150 14.44 8.20 4.84
CA VAL A 150 15.30 9.37 4.65
C VAL A 150 15.12 10.32 5.83
N ALA A 151 13.88 10.68 6.17
CA ALA A 151 13.60 11.56 7.29
C ALA A 151 14.04 10.95 8.63
N GLU A 152 13.84 9.65 8.83
CA GLU A 152 14.29 8.96 10.06
C GLU A 152 15.81 9.05 10.21
N LEU A 153 16.57 8.76 9.16
CA LEU A 153 18.03 8.84 9.17
C LEU A 153 18.54 10.26 9.42
N GLN A 154 17.98 11.26 8.72
CA GLN A 154 18.37 12.66 8.84
C GLN A 154 18.07 13.24 10.22
N ASN A 155 16.94 12.87 10.82
CA ASN A 155 16.54 13.33 12.15
C ASN A 155 17.18 12.52 13.28
N GLY A 156 18.00 11.51 12.96
CA GLY A 156 18.63 10.63 13.96
C GLY A 156 17.66 9.71 14.69
N VAL A 157 16.47 9.51 14.13
CA VAL A 157 15.45 8.64 14.68
C VAL A 157 15.78 7.21 14.23
N ASN A 158 15.86 6.28 15.19
CA ASN A 158 16.03 4.85 14.92
C ASN A 158 17.28 4.47 14.11
N GLN A 159 18.37 5.24 14.20
CA GLN A 159 19.58 4.98 13.42
C GLN A 159 20.09 3.54 13.55
N SER A 160 19.99 2.94 14.74
CA SER A 160 20.41 1.56 14.98
C SER A 160 19.55 0.49 14.29
N ALA A 161 18.32 0.82 13.89
CA ALA A 161 17.43 -0.10 13.17
C ALA A 161 17.76 -0.18 11.68
N TRP A 162 18.39 0.86 11.12
CA TRP A 162 18.72 0.92 9.71
C TRP A 162 19.98 0.11 9.39
N ASN A 163 19.89 -0.68 8.33
CA ASN A 163 21.00 -1.44 7.73
C ASN A 163 20.70 -1.66 6.24
N ALA A 164 21.69 -2.15 5.49
CA ALA A 164 21.58 -2.34 4.05
C ALA A 164 20.36 -3.19 3.64
N CYS A 165 20.04 -4.23 4.41
CA CYS A 165 18.89 -5.10 4.14
C CYS A 165 17.56 -4.35 4.36
N ARG A 166 17.43 -3.59 5.44
CA ARG A 166 16.21 -2.80 5.73
C ARG A 166 15.98 -1.72 4.68
N VAL A 167 17.06 -1.05 4.24
CA VAL A 167 17.03 -0.08 3.13
C VAL A 167 16.53 -0.74 1.84
N LEU A 168 17.11 -1.88 1.45
CA LEU A 168 16.68 -2.59 0.24
C LEU A 168 15.22 -3.04 0.31
N LYS A 169 14.76 -3.52 1.46
CA LYS A 169 13.36 -3.91 1.66
C LYS A 169 12.43 -2.72 1.49
N LEU A 170 12.76 -1.56 2.05
CA LEU A 170 11.94 -0.36 1.87
C LEU A 170 11.97 0.14 0.41
N ALA A 171 13.13 0.15 -0.24
CA ALA A 171 13.24 0.48 -1.66
C ALA A 171 12.40 -0.47 -2.55
N CYS A 172 12.37 -1.77 -2.23
CA CYS A 172 11.49 -2.73 -2.90
C CYS A 172 10.00 -2.44 -2.65
N LEU A 173 9.62 -2.02 -1.44
CA LEU A 173 8.23 -1.64 -1.15
C LEU A 173 7.84 -0.40 -1.94
N PHE A 174 8.68 0.63 -1.97
CA PHE A 174 8.46 1.81 -2.80
C PHE A 174 8.24 1.42 -4.27
N GLU A 175 9.09 0.57 -4.85
CA GLU A 175 8.92 0.09 -6.23
C GLU A 175 7.61 -0.68 -6.45
N ILE A 176 7.24 -1.58 -5.53
CA ILE A 176 5.98 -2.35 -5.61
C ILE A 176 4.76 -1.42 -5.68
N PHE A 177 4.85 -0.26 -5.03
CA PHE A 177 3.77 0.73 -4.98
C PHE A 177 3.96 1.92 -5.93
N ASP A 178 4.82 1.79 -6.96
CA ASP A 178 5.03 2.81 -8.00
C ASP A 178 5.60 4.14 -7.46
N LEU A 179 6.47 4.03 -6.45
CA LEU A 179 7.16 5.14 -5.76
C LEU A 179 8.67 5.08 -6.02
N SER A 180 9.09 4.79 -7.26
CA SER A 180 10.50 4.60 -7.63
C SER A 180 11.35 5.84 -7.34
N ASP A 181 10.75 7.03 -7.32
CA ASP A 181 11.40 8.28 -6.89
C ASP A 181 11.80 8.23 -5.41
N CYS A 182 10.91 7.80 -4.50
CA CYS A 182 11.24 7.59 -3.09
C CYS A 182 12.32 6.50 -2.91
N ALA A 183 12.27 5.43 -3.71
CA ALA A 183 13.29 4.38 -3.68
C ALA A 183 14.67 4.91 -4.08
N ILE A 184 14.75 5.68 -5.17
CA ILE A 184 15.99 6.30 -5.65
C ILE A 184 16.54 7.27 -4.60
N GLU A 185 15.69 8.14 -4.04
CA GLU A 185 16.09 9.07 -2.98
C GLU A 185 16.70 8.34 -1.78
N LEU A 186 16.01 7.31 -1.27
CA LEU A 186 16.49 6.49 -0.15
C LEU A 186 17.85 5.86 -0.45
N LEU A 187 18.03 5.26 -1.62
CA LEU A 187 19.29 4.64 -2.02
C LEU A 187 20.43 5.66 -2.15
N GLN A 188 20.16 6.86 -2.67
CA GLN A 188 21.15 7.92 -2.75
C GLN A 188 21.62 8.38 -1.35
N GLN A 189 20.70 8.49 -0.39
CA GLN A 189 21.02 8.90 0.98
C GLN A 189 21.74 7.83 1.81
N THR A 190 21.66 6.57 1.39
CA THR A 190 22.17 5.42 2.14
C THR A 190 23.34 4.72 1.44
N ARG A 191 24.04 5.39 0.53
CA ARG A 191 25.18 4.82 -0.20
C ARG A 191 26.21 4.14 0.69
N ASP A 192 26.52 4.74 1.84
CA ASP A 192 27.51 4.24 2.78
C ASP A 192 27.14 2.90 3.45
N TYR A 193 25.88 2.47 3.32
CA TYR A 193 25.39 1.17 3.82
C TYR A 193 25.81 0.02 2.90
N PHE A 194 26.25 0.30 1.67
CA PHE A 194 26.52 -0.70 0.64
C PHE A 194 28.01 -0.71 0.27
N LYS A 195 28.69 -1.83 0.54
CA LYS A 195 30.09 -2.02 0.17
C LYS A 195 30.25 -2.74 -1.17
N ASP A 196 29.43 -3.76 -1.40
CA ASP A 196 29.59 -4.71 -2.51
C ASP A 196 28.56 -4.52 -3.63
N ILE A 197 27.63 -3.57 -3.46
CA ILE A 197 26.55 -3.31 -4.41
C ILE A 197 26.68 -1.90 -4.96
N SER A 198 26.73 -1.76 -6.28
CA SER A 198 26.69 -0.46 -6.94
C SER A 198 25.30 0.16 -6.80
N ILE A 199 25.21 1.26 -6.05
CA ILE A 199 23.98 2.02 -5.91
C ILE A 199 23.54 2.65 -7.22
N ASP A 200 24.47 3.12 -8.05
CA ASP A 200 24.13 3.69 -9.36
C ASP A 200 23.47 2.65 -10.26
N TYR A 201 23.91 1.39 -10.21
CA TYR A 201 23.24 0.29 -10.90
C TYR A 201 21.80 0.06 -10.41
N LEU A 202 21.57 0.12 -9.09
CA LEU A 202 20.20 -0.02 -8.55
C LEU A 202 19.31 1.15 -8.96
N ILE A 203 19.85 2.36 -8.98
CA ILE A 203 19.13 3.56 -9.41
C ILE A 203 18.80 3.48 -10.90
N ASP A 204 19.72 3.01 -11.75
CA ASP A 204 19.47 2.78 -13.18
C ASP A 204 18.36 1.74 -13.41
N LEU A 205 18.27 0.71 -12.55
CA LEU A 205 17.17 -0.28 -12.62
C LEU A 205 15.80 0.32 -12.26
N LEU A 206 15.76 1.24 -11.31
CA LEU A 206 14.55 1.94 -10.87
C LEU A 206 14.18 3.11 -11.80
N THR A 207 15.07 3.48 -12.73
CA THR A 207 14.81 4.57 -13.67
C THR A 207 13.83 4.07 -14.73
N PRO A 208 12.67 4.74 -14.91
CA PRO A 208 11.70 4.30 -15.89
C PRO A 208 12.24 4.43 -17.31
N PRO A 209 11.84 3.54 -18.24
CA PRO A 209 12.23 3.67 -19.63
C PRO A 209 11.70 4.98 -20.20
N LEU A 210 12.49 5.63 -21.05
CA LEU A 210 12.06 6.81 -21.79
C LEU A 210 11.86 6.43 -23.25
N LYS A 211 10.64 6.61 -23.80
CA LYS A 211 10.27 6.18 -25.16
C LYS A 211 10.57 4.69 -25.39
N GLY A 212 10.29 3.87 -24.38
CA GLY A 212 10.49 2.42 -24.40
C GLY A 212 11.95 1.96 -24.33
N ARG A 213 12.90 2.85 -24.04
CA ARG A 213 14.32 2.51 -23.90
C ARG A 213 14.80 2.75 -22.46
N ASN A 214 15.50 1.77 -21.91
CA ASN A 214 16.23 1.95 -20.66
C ASN A 214 17.45 2.85 -20.91
N ILE A 215 17.54 3.92 -20.15
CA ILE A 215 18.66 4.87 -20.18
C ILE A 215 19.17 5.07 -18.74
N PRO A 216 20.46 5.41 -18.55
CA PRO A 216 20.98 5.69 -17.21
C PRO A 216 20.23 6.86 -16.56
N TYR A 217 20.12 6.84 -15.24
CA TYR A 217 19.45 7.88 -14.43
C TYR A 217 19.95 9.29 -14.75
N SER A 218 21.26 9.45 -14.90
CA SER A 218 21.86 10.75 -15.24
C SER A 218 21.45 11.28 -16.62
N GLU A 219 21.22 10.39 -17.58
CA GLU A 219 20.68 10.76 -18.90
C GLU A 219 19.18 11.05 -18.82
N TYR A 220 18.44 10.24 -18.05
CA TYR A 220 17.02 10.44 -17.79
C TYR A 220 16.75 11.85 -17.25
N LEU A 221 17.48 12.28 -16.21
CA LEU A 221 17.33 13.63 -15.65
C LEU A 221 17.58 14.73 -16.69
N LYS A 222 18.68 14.65 -17.45
CA LYS A 222 18.99 15.63 -18.50
C LYS A 222 17.89 15.73 -19.56
N LYS A 223 17.32 14.59 -19.96
CA LYS A 223 16.24 14.54 -20.94
C LYS A 223 14.94 15.13 -20.38
N ARG A 224 14.62 14.85 -19.11
CA ARG A 224 13.47 15.45 -18.41
C ARG A 224 13.62 16.97 -18.27
N GLU A 225 14.81 17.45 -17.89
CA GLU A 225 15.13 18.90 -17.85
C GLU A 225 15.03 19.57 -19.22
N ALA A 226 15.41 18.86 -20.28
CA ALA A 226 15.25 19.31 -21.66
C ALA A 226 13.79 19.24 -22.18
N GLY A 227 12.84 18.85 -21.34
CA GLY A 227 11.42 18.78 -21.68
C GLY A 227 11.01 17.54 -22.48
N GLU A 228 11.89 16.54 -22.61
CA GLU A 228 11.47 15.24 -23.15
C GLU A 228 10.52 14.58 -22.14
N ASN A 229 9.25 14.56 -22.50
CA ASN A 229 8.26 13.73 -21.84
C ASN A 229 8.23 12.37 -22.51
N ASP A 230 7.95 11.34 -21.73
CA ASP A 230 7.51 10.09 -22.30
C ASP A 230 6.23 10.37 -23.11
N GLU A 231 6.15 9.87 -24.34
CA GLU A 231 4.93 9.99 -25.15
C GLU A 231 3.86 9.12 -24.50
N GLY A 232 3.21 9.67 -23.48
CA GLY A 232 1.96 9.25 -22.87
C GLY A 232 1.53 7.81 -23.13
N HIS A 233 2.31 6.83 -22.68
CA HIS A 233 1.64 5.73 -21.98
C HIS A 233 1.36 6.23 -20.56
N PHE A 234 0.34 7.09 -20.46
CA PHE A 234 -0.56 7.07 -19.30
C PHE A 234 -1.20 5.66 -19.26
N LEU A 235 -0.40 4.65 -18.91
CA LEU A 235 -0.88 3.37 -18.42
C LEU A 235 -1.33 3.48 -16.97
N ILE A 236 -1.38 4.70 -16.40
CA ILE A 236 -2.24 5.01 -15.26
C ILE A 236 -3.70 5.10 -15.75
N SER A 237 -4.30 3.94 -16.08
CA SER A 237 -5.76 3.75 -16.04
C SER A 237 -6.23 2.31 -16.26
N LYS A 238 -5.35 1.36 -16.61
CA LYS A 238 -5.70 -0.07 -16.60
C LYS A 238 -4.89 -0.87 -15.58
N LEU A 239 -3.58 -0.64 -15.50
CA LEU A 239 -2.75 -1.44 -14.59
C LEU A 239 -2.92 -1.01 -13.14
N SER A 240 -3.19 0.25 -12.78
CA SER A 240 -3.38 0.61 -11.36
C SER A 240 -4.73 0.18 -10.77
N GLN A 241 -5.79 0.04 -11.56
CA GLN A 241 -7.05 -0.53 -11.08
C GLN A 241 -7.00 -2.07 -11.03
N ASP A 242 -6.42 -2.69 -12.05
CA ASP A 242 -6.29 -4.15 -12.09
C ASP A 242 -5.18 -4.65 -11.15
N PHE A 243 -4.02 -3.98 -11.01
CA PHE A 243 -2.97 -4.35 -10.02
C PHE A 243 -3.44 -4.25 -8.58
N ARG A 244 -4.22 -3.20 -8.26
CA ARG A 244 -4.82 -3.04 -6.92
C ARG A 244 -5.79 -4.19 -6.61
N SER A 245 -6.29 -4.89 -7.62
CA SER A 245 -7.03 -6.16 -7.47
C SER A 245 -6.15 -7.43 -7.56
N ILE A 246 -4.98 -7.37 -8.23
CA ILE A 246 -4.08 -8.51 -8.51
C ILE A 246 -3.12 -8.82 -7.35
N ILE A 247 -2.98 -7.96 -6.33
CA ILE A 247 -2.33 -8.38 -5.06
C ILE A 247 -3.20 -9.43 -4.31
N SER A 248 -4.41 -9.70 -4.79
CA SER A 248 -5.08 -10.99 -4.63
C SER A 248 -4.64 -11.99 -5.73
N TRP A 249 -3.35 -12.34 -5.79
CA TRP A 249 -2.71 -13.37 -6.66
C TRP A 249 -2.11 -12.88 -8.00
N TYR A 250 -0.76 -12.94 -8.07
CA TYR A 250 0.20 -12.79 -9.20
C TYR A 250 0.90 -11.44 -9.42
N LEU A 251 2.13 -11.34 -8.91
CA LEU A 251 3.09 -10.29 -9.26
C LEU A 251 3.53 -10.36 -10.75
N PRO A 252 3.65 -9.24 -11.47
CA PRO A 252 4.13 -9.17 -12.85
C PRO A 252 5.61 -9.48 -13.03
N ALA A 253 5.99 -9.79 -14.28
CA ALA A 253 7.33 -10.23 -14.66
C ALA A 253 8.45 -9.20 -14.40
N SER A 254 8.18 -7.89 -14.48
CA SER A 254 9.16 -6.83 -14.19
C SER A 254 9.58 -6.81 -12.72
N ILE A 255 8.60 -6.88 -11.82
CA ILE A 255 8.82 -6.96 -10.36
C ILE A 255 9.48 -8.30 -10.00
N LYS A 256 9.12 -9.38 -10.69
CA LYS A 256 9.76 -10.69 -10.53
C LYS A 256 11.25 -10.65 -10.90
N HIS A 257 11.63 -9.91 -11.94
CA HIS A 257 13.03 -9.81 -12.37
C HIS A 257 13.89 -9.04 -11.37
N PHE A 258 13.38 -7.94 -10.81
CA PHE A 258 14.07 -7.15 -9.79
C PHE A 258 14.27 -7.94 -8.48
N ILE A 259 13.19 -8.55 -7.96
CA ILE A 259 13.25 -9.32 -6.70
C ILE A 259 14.14 -10.56 -6.84
N VAL A 260 14.10 -11.26 -7.98
CA VAL A 260 14.95 -12.44 -8.23
C VAL A 260 16.43 -12.05 -8.30
N ASN A 261 16.77 -10.96 -9.00
CA ASN A 261 18.17 -10.51 -9.13
C ASN A 261 18.76 -10.00 -7.81
N ILE A 262 17.98 -9.38 -6.92
CA ILE A 262 18.43 -9.00 -5.59
C ILE A 262 18.65 -10.25 -4.71
N ARG A 263 17.73 -11.21 -4.75
CA ARG A 263 17.80 -12.43 -3.93
C ARG A 263 18.99 -13.32 -4.28
N GLU A 264 19.41 -13.38 -5.54
CA GLU A 264 20.58 -14.15 -5.96
C GLU A 264 21.91 -13.50 -5.55
N LYS A 265 21.94 -12.19 -5.30
CA LYS A 265 23.16 -11.45 -4.88
C LYS A 265 23.30 -11.25 -3.38
N LEU A 266 22.22 -11.43 -2.60
CA LEU A 266 22.24 -11.37 -1.14
C LEU A 266 22.52 -12.73 -0.46
N LYS A 267 22.82 -13.77 -1.25
CA LYS A 267 23.33 -15.07 -0.78
C LYS A 267 24.84 -15.14 -0.99
#